data_AF-A0A818F390-F1
#
_entry.id   AF-A0A818F390-F1
#
_cell.length_a   1.000
_cell.length_b   1.000
_cell.length_c   1.000
_cell.angle_alpha   90.00
_cell.angle_beta   90.00
_cell.angle_gamma   90.00
#
_symmetry.space_group_name_H-M   'P 1'
#
loop_
_entity.id
_entity.type
_entity.pdbx_description
1 polymer ?
#
loop_
_entity_poly.entity_id
_entity_poly.type
_entity_poly.pdbx_seq_one_letter_code
_entity_poly.pdbx_strand_id
1 'polypeptide(L)'
;MQLERAFQNPLGNAIEQADLKHTIYAPSRTNRYNARGFPAIIDAIEDRNITNIQQQVSIVTYFIRSAMTVLYEPNKIQTTS
;
A
#
# COMPACT_ATOMS: atom_id res chain seq x y z
N MET A 1 14.59 -11.07 0.53
CA MET A 1 13.17 -10.96 0.95
C MET A 1 12.83 -9.52 1.31
N GLN A 2 12.63 -8.63 0.32
CA GLN A 2 12.33 -7.19 0.55
C GLN A 2 10.98 -6.74 -0.02
N LEU A 3 10.35 -7.57 -0.88
CA LEU A 3 9.11 -7.22 -1.56
C LEU A 3 7.96 -6.91 -0.59
N GLU A 4 7.77 -7.74 0.43
CA GLU A 4 6.70 -7.54 1.44
C GLU A 4 6.86 -6.22 2.20
N ARG A 5 8.11 -5.87 2.56
CA ARG A 5 8.42 -4.62 3.28
C ARG A 5 8.20 -3.40 2.40
N ALA A 6 8.31 -3.54 1.08
CA ALA A 6 8.07 -2.45 0.14
C ALA A 6 6.62 -1.97 0.13
N PHE A 7 5.68 -2.72 0.72
CA PHE A 7 4.28 -2.32 0.89
C PHE A 7 3.98 -1.73 2.27
N GLN A 8 4.98 -1.46 3.11
CA GLN A 8 4.79 -0.83 4.41
C GLN A 8 4.86 0.70 4.31
N ASN A 9 3.71 1.37 4.41
CA ASN A 9 3.62 2.81 4.57
C ASN A 9 3.98 3.22 6.02
N PRO A 10 5.08 3.95 6.25
CA PRO A 10 5.46 4.37 7.60
C PRO A 10 4.46 5.31 8.26
N LEU A 11 3.64 6.02 7.47
CA LEU A 11 2.59 6.92 7.94
C LEU A 11 1.27 6.20 8.27
N GLY A 12 1.20 4.89 8.03
CA GLY A 12 -0.04 4.11 8.17
C GLY A 12 -0.95 4.19 6.94
N ASN A 13 -1.91 3.27 6.86
CA ASN A 13 -2.80 3.12 5.70
C ASN A 13 -3.92 4.16 5.64
N ALA A 14 -4.22 4.84 6.75
CA ALA A 14 -5.22 5.89 6.84
C ALA A 14 -4.92 6.79 8.04
N ILE A 15 -5.51 7.99 8.06
CA ILE A 15 -5.34 9.01 9.12
C ILE A 15 -5.62 8.42 10.53
N GLU A 16 -6.54 7.44 10.62
CA GLU A 16 -6.95 6.81 11.89
C GLU A 16 -6.31 5.43 12.13
N GLN A 17 -5.40 4.97 11.27
CA GLN A 17 -4.81 3.62 11.34
C GLN A 17 -3.27 3.64 11.23
N ALA A 18 -2.62 4.45 12.07
CA ALA A 18 -1.16 4.62 12.06
C ALA A 18 -0.38 3.31 12.30
N ASP A 19 -0.95 2.36 13.04
CA ASP A 19 -0.33 1.06 13.34
C ASP A 19 -0.52 0.03 12.22
N LEU A 20 -1.48 0.25 11.32
CA LEU A 20 -1.71 -0.61 10.16
C LEU A 20 -0.97 -0.03 8.97
N LYS A 21 0.24 -0.54 8.75
CA LYS A 21 1.18 0.02 7.77
C LYS A 21 1.14 -0.66 6.42
N HIS A 22 0.51 -1.82 6.30
CA HIS A 22 0.61 -2.60 5.08
C HIS A 22 -0.44 -2.18 4.03
N THR A 23 0.00 -1.52 2.97
CA THR A 23 -0.85 -0.82 1.98
C THR A 23 -1.82 -1.74 1.22
N ILE A 24 -1.45 -3.01 0.97
CA ILE A 24 -2.32 -4.00 0.30
C ILE A 24 -3.24 -4.72 1.29
N TYR A 25 -2.70 -5.18 2.42
CA TYR A 25 -3.42 -5.97 3.41
C TYR A 25 -3.45 -5.27 4.77
N ALA A 26 -4.63 -4.88 5.20
CA ALA A 26 -4.90 -4.51 6.58
C ALA A 26 -6.40 -4.69 6.87
N PRO A 27 -6.80 -4.80 8.14
CA PRO A 27 -8.21 -4.74 8.49
C PRO A 27 -8.83 -3.43 7.99
N SER A 28 -9.96 -3.52 7.31
CA SER A 28 -10.79 -2.34 7.01
C SER A 28 -11.29 -1.72 8.32
N ARG A 29 -11.44 -0.39 8.34
CA ARG A 29 -12.00 0.36 9.48
C ARG A 29 -13.44 -0.08 9.76
N THR A 30 -14.22 -0.27 8.71
CA THR A 30 -15.67 -0.50 8.77
C THR A 30 -16.01 -1.97 8.92
N ASN A 31 -15.18 -2.89 8.38
CA ASN A 31 -15.37 -4.33 8.54
C ASN A 31 -14.05 -5.09 8.69
N ARG A 32 -13.62 -5.26 9.94
CA ARG A 32 -12.36 -5.95 10.30
C ARG A 32 -12.32 -7.45 9.94
N TYR A 33 -13.47 -8.09 9.74
CA TYR A 33 -13.56 -9.52 9.39
C TYR A 33 -13.51 -9.78 7.89
N ASN A 34 -13.73 -8.75 7.08
CA ASN A 34 -13.70 -8.85 5.63
C ASN A 34 -12.34 -8.36 5.14
N ALA A 35 -11.36 -9.26 5.15
CA ALA A 35 -10.01 -8.98 4.64
C ALA A 35 -10.07 -8.74 3.12
N ARG A 36 -10.30 -7.49 2.73
CA ARG A 36 -10.27 -7.03 1.34
C ARG A 36 -8.90 -6.43 1.05
N GLY A 37 -8.42 -6.62 -0.17
CA GLY A 37 -7.25 -5.89 -0.64
C GLY A 37 -7.53 -4.39 -0.70
N PHE A 38 -6.51 -3.58 -0.43
CA PHE A 38 -6.55 -2.11 -0.46
C PHE A 38 -7.59 -1.50 0.50
N PRO A 39 -7.54 -1.83 1.79
CA PRO A 39 -8.57 -1.46 2.77
C PRO A 39 -8.81 0.05 2.85
N ALA A 40 -7.76 0.87 2.74
CA ALA A 40 -7.88 2.33 2.77
C ALA A 40 -8.71 2.90 1.61
N ILE A 41 -8.63 2.29 0.42
CA ILE A 41 -9.47 2.66 -0.73
C ILE A 41 -10.92 2.27 -0.47
N ILE A 42 -11.16 1.06 0.05
CA ILE A 42 -12.50 0.58 0.38
C ILE A 42 -13.15 1.47 1.44
N ASP A 43 -12.44 1.78 2.52
CA ASP A 43 -12.91 2.67 3.58
C ASP A 43 -13.26 4.06 3.02
N ALA A 44 -12.41 4.62 2.14
CA ALA A 44 -12.69 5.91 1.50
C ALA A 44 -13.91 5.89 0.56
N ILE A 45 -14.16 4.77 -0.12
CA ILE A 45 -15.35 4.54 -0.95
C ILE A 45 -16.61 4.48 -0.08
N GLU A 46 -16.56 3.76 1.03
CA GLU A 46 -17.68 3.64 1.96
C GLU A 46 -18.01 4.98 2.63
N ASP A 47 -16.99 5.78 2.95
CA ASP A 47 -17.12 7.16 3.44
C ASP A 47 -17.59 8.14 2.36
N ARG A 48 -17.71 7.70 1.10
CA ARG A 48 -18.10 8.51 -0.08
C ARG A 48 -17.25 9.78 -0.26
N ASN A 49 -16.00 9.74 0.18
CA ASN A 49 -15.08 10.88 0.12
C ASN A 49 -14.17 10.79 -1.11
N ILE A 50 -14.60 11.42 -2.22
CA ILE A 50 -13.88 11.36 -3.50
C ILE A 50 -12.41 11.83 -3.39
N THR A 51 -12.16 12.89 -2.63
CA THR A 51 -10.79 13.40 -2.42
C THR A 51 -9.91 12.37 -1.73
N ASN A 52 -10.43 11.70 -0.70
CA ASN A 52 -9.71 10.63 -0.01
C ASN A 52 -9.51 9.42 -0.92
N ILE A 53 -10.50 9.03 -1.73
CA ILE A 53 -10.35 7.94 -2.71
C ILE A 53 -9.19 8.22 -3.66
N GLN A 54 -9.13 9.42 -4.24
CA GLN A 54 -8.05 9.82 -5.17
C GLN A 54 -6.68 9.80 -4.49
N GLN A 55 -6.61 10.27 -3.24
CA GLN A 55 -5.39 10.24 -2.44
C GLN A 55 -4.92 8.80 -2.18
N GLN A 56 -5.82 7.91 -1.74
CA GLN A 56 -5.47 6.52 -1.44
C GLN A 56 -5.06 5.75 -2.70
N VAL A 57 -5.72 5.98 -3.84
CA VAL A 57 -5.31 5.40 -5.13
C VAL A 57 -3.89 5.86 -5.51
N SER A 58 -3.56 7.13 -5.29
CA SER A 58 -2.24 7.67 -5.58
C SER A 58 -1.16 7.06 -4.68
N ILE A 59 -1.45 6.91 -3.39
CA ILE A 59 -0.57 6.25 -2.41
C ILE A 59 -0.32 4.79 -2.80
N VAL A 60 -1.38 4.03 -3.06
CA VAL A 60 -1.27 2.62 -3.47
C VAL A 60 -0.44 2.49 -4.76
N THR A 61 -0.68 3.35 -5.75
CA THR A 61 0.07 3.35 -7.02
C THR A 61 1.56 3.62 -6.80
N TYR A 62 1.90 4.57 -5.93
CA TYR A 62 3.27 4.85 -5.55
C TYR A 62 3.95 3.64 -4.91
N PHE A 63 3.30 2.97 -3.95
CA PHE A 63 3.86 1.80 -3.28
C PHE A 63 3.99 0.59 -4.21
N ILE A 64 3.04 0.36 -5.13
CA ILE A 64 3.19 -0.67 -6.18
C ILE A 64 4.41 -0.37 -7.06
N ARG A 65 4.59 0.89 -7.48
CA ARG A 65 5.75 1.30 -8.27
C ARG A 65 7.06 1.14 -7.51
N SER A 66 7.10 1.49 -6.24
CA SER A 66 8.28 1.31 -5.40
C SER A 66 8.56 -0.17 -5.11
N ALA A 67 7.55 -1.01 -4.97
CA ALA A 67 7.74 -2.45 -4.81
C ALA A 67 8.30 -3.10 -6.08
N MET A 68 7.91 -2.59 -7.27
CA MET A 68 8.50 -3.03 -8.53
C MET A 68 10.01 -2.73 -8.60
N THR A 69 10.49 -1.58 -8.12
CA THR A 69 11.94 -1.28 -8.16
C THR A 69 12.75 -2.28 -7.35
N VAL A 70 12.21 -2.77 -6.23
CA VAL A 70 12.83 -3.83 -5.41
C VAL A 70 12.98 -5.15 -6.19
N LEU A 71 12.10 -5.42 -7.15
CA LEU A 71 12.17 -6.61 -8.02
C LEU A 71 13.09 -6.44 -9.23
N TYR A 72 13.27 -5.21 -9.71
CA TYR A 72 14.07 -4.93 -10.92
C TYR A 72 15.54 -4.60 -10.62
N GLU A 73 15.88 -4.17 -9.41
CA GLU A 73 17.28 -3.93 -8.99
C GLU A 73 18.20 -5.16 -8.80
N PRO A 74 17.75 -6.44 -8.70
CA PRO A 74 18.68 -7.58 -8.60
C PRO A 74 19.57 -7.82 -9.82
N ASN A 75 19.20 -7.32 -11.01
CA ASN A 75 19.85 -7.69 -12.28
C ASN A 75 20.93 -6.71 -12.77
N LYS A 76 21.33 -5.70 -11.98
CA LYS A 76 22.37 -4.73 -12.39
C LYS A 76 23.78 -5.01 -11.84
N ILE A 77 24.04 -6.18 -11.25
CA ILE A 77 25.37 -6.53 -10.69
C ILE A 77 26.02 -7.75 -11.40
N GLN A 78 25.73 -7.98 -12.69
CA GLN A 78 26.44 -9.01 -13.48
C GLN A 78 26.92 -8.53 -14.86
N THR A 79 27.34 -7.27 -14.97
CA THR A 79 28.20 -6.85 -16.08
C THR A 79 29.43 -6.15 -15.53
N THR A 80 30.31 -6.93 -14.91
CA THR A 80 31.75 -6.66 -14.93
C THR A 80 32.33 -7.37 -16.14
N SER A 81 32.85 -6.61 -17.11
CA SER A 81 33.99 -6.94 -17.96
C SER A 81 34.45 -5.65 -18.62
#